data_AF-A0A1F7IL35-F1
#
_entry.id   AF-A0A1F7IL35-F1
#
_cell.length_a   1.000
_cell.length_b   1.000
_cell.length_c   1.000
_cell.angle_alpha   90.00
_cell.angle_beta   90.00
_cell.angle_gamma   90.00
#
_symmetry.space_group_name_H-M   'P 1'
#
loop_
_entity.id
_entity.type
_entity.pdbx_description
1 polymer ?
#
loop_
_entity_poly.entity_id
_entity_poly.type
_entity_poly.pdbx_seq_one_letter_code
_entity_poly.pdbx_strand_id
1 'polypeptide(L)' 'MTDKIYLNLKKYYKDVYSIPPNTLGNPILTKLYKICTYQLKNFPFKLVVPLSVLITILSFGLFGILIIRVVTILQFGF' A
#
# COMPACT_ATOMS: atom_id res chain seq x y z
N MET A 1 -23.73 22.24 -35.65
CA MET A 1 -24.22 22.80 -34.36
C MET A 1 -23.71 22.04 -33.13
N THR A 2 -23.26 20.80 -33.28
CA THR A 2 -22.75 19.93 -32.21
C THR A 2 -21.37 20.34 -31.66
N ASP A 3 -20.51 20.95 -32.49
CA ASP A 3 -19.13 21.26 -32.10
C ASP A 3 -19.01 22.26 -30.95
N LYS A 4 -19.86 23.29 -30.93
CA LYS A 4 -19.77 24.34 -29.89
C LYS A 4 -20.20 23.81 -28.52
N ILE A 5 -21.24 22.97 -28.48
CA ILE A 5 -21.72 22.29 -27.27
C ILE A 5 -20.65 21.29 -26.80
N TYR A 6 -20.09 20.51 -27.71
CA TYR A 6 -19.01 19.57 -27.42
C TYR A 6 -17.76 20.26 -26.84
N LEU A 7 -17.34 21.38 -27.42
CA LEU A 7 -16.20 22.17 -26.92
C LEU A 7 -16.45 22.71 -25.51
N ASN A 8 -17.67 23.19 -25.23
CA ASN A 8 -18.04 23.67 -23.90
C ASN A 8 -18.08 22.54 -22.86
N LEU A 9 -18.65 21.39 -23.20
CA LEU A 9 -18.66 20.21 -22.34
C LEU A 9 -17.25 19.69 -22.06
N LYS A 10 -16.39 19.65 -23.10
CA LYS A 10 -14.99 19.26 -22.96
C LYS A 10 -14.22 20.21 -22.03
N LYS A 11 -14.49 21.52 -22.12
CA LYS A 11 -13.90 22.52 -21.24
C LYS A 11 -14.38 22.31 -19.79
N TYR A 12 -15.69 22.20 -19.56
CA TYR A 12 -16.26 21.94 -18.24
C TYR A 12 -15.74 20.64 -17.61
N TYR A 13 -15.62 19.58 -18.41
CA TYR A 13 -15.02 18.33 -17.95
C TYR A 13 -13.59 18.53 -17.47
N LYS A 14 -12.78 19.27 -18.24
CA LYS A 14 -11.38 19.55 -17.88
C LYS A 14 -11.25 20.44 -16.63
N ASP A 15 -12.15 21.40 -16.48
CA ASP A 15 -12.06 22.38 -15.38
C ASP A 15 -12.65 21.85 -14.06
N VAL A 16 -13.69 20.99 -14.12
CA VAL A 16 -14.44 20.55 -12.94
C VAL A 16 -14.16 19.08 -12.56
N TYR A 17 -13.99 18.20 -13.55
CA TYR A 17 -13.98 16.74 -13.33
C TYR A 17 -12.63 16.08 -13.60
N SER A 18 -11.74 16.71 -14.35
CA SER A 18 -10.40 16.22 -14.63
C SER A 18 -9.48 16.44 -13.43
N ILE A 19 -9.59 15.58 -12.44
CA ILE A 19 -8.61 15.50 -11.37
C ILE A 19 -7.40 14.72 -11.90
N PRO A 20 -6.19 15.31 -11.93
CA PRO A 20 -5.01 14.58 -12.36
C PRO A 20 -4.77 13.37 -11.45
N PRO A 21 -4.30 12.23 -11.99
CA PRO A 21 -4.04 11.05 -11.18
C PRO A 21 -3.01 11.38 -10.10
N ASN A 22 -3.24 10.88 -8.89
CA ASN A 22 -2.35 11.15 -7.76
C ASN A 22 -0.90 10.72 -8.08
N THR A 23 0.05 11.64 -7.93
CA THR A 23 1.49 11.41 -8.14
C THR A 23 2.22 11.67 -6.83
N LEU A 24 3.17 10.81 -6.47
CA LEU A 24 3.98 10.96 -5.25
C LEU A 24 5.28 11.74 -5.50
N GLY A 25 5.33 12.56 -6.55
CA GLY A 25 6.54 13.30 -6.96
C GLY A 25 7.68 12.44 -7.55
N ASN A 26 7.76 11.15 -7.18
CA ASN A 26 8.72 10.19 -7.73
C ASN A 26 8.01 9.14 -8.60
N PRO A 27 8.49 8.87 -9.83
CA PRO A 27 7.86 7.93 -10.76
C PRO A 27 7.85 6.48 -10.26
N ILE A 28 8.91 6.04 -9.56
CA ILE A 28 9.00 4.69 -8.98
C ILE A 28 7.98 4.55 -7.85
N LEU A 29 7.95 5.52 -6.94
CA LEU A 29 7.02 5.53 -5.80
C LEU A 29 5.56 5.59 -6.26
N THR A 30 5.29 6.39 -7.29
CA THR A 30 3.96 6.48 -7.93
C THR A 30 3.56 5.15 -8.57
N LYS A 31 4.48 4.44 -9.21
CA LYS A 31 4.22 3.12 -9.79
C LYS A 31 3.90 2.09 -8.71
N LEU A 32 4.71 2.02 -7.65
CA LEU A 32 4.47 1.12 -6.51
C LEU A 32 3.14 1.40 -5.83
N TYR A 33 2.84 2.67 -5.55
CA TYR A 33 1.56 3.08 -4.97
C TYR A 33 0.36 2.64 -5.82
N LYS A 34 0.40 2.86 -7.14
CA LYS A 34 -0.69 2.46 -8.03
C LYS A 34 -0.89 0.94 -8.07
N ILE A 35 0.20 0.16 -8.05
CA ILE A 35 0.12 -1.31 -8.01
C ILE A 35 -0.50 -1.79 -6.69
N CYS A 36 0.03 -1.30 -5.55
CA CYS A 36 -0.47 -1.69 -4.24
C CYS A 36 -1.95 -1.30 -4.05
N THR A 37 -2.31 -0.06 -4.38
CA THR A 37 -3.70 0.41 -4.24
C THR A 37 -4.67 -0.27 -5.17
N TYR A 38 -4.26 -0.63 -6.39
CA TYR A 38 -5.09 -1.41 -7.30
C TYR A 38 -5.42 -2.79 -6.73
N GLN A 39 -4.40 -3.50 -6.23
CA GLN A 39 -4.60 -4.82 -5.60
C GLN A 39 -5.49 -4.71 -4.35
N LEU A 40 -5.24 -3.71 -3.51
CA LEU A 40 -6.01 -3.47 -2.29
C LEU A 40 -7.47 -3.09 -2.56
N LYS A 41 -7.75 -2.30 -3.60
CA LYS A 41 -9.13 -1.89 -3.95
C LYS A 41 -9.96 -3.04 -4.51
N ASN A 42 -9.36 -3.91 -5.32
CA ASN A 42 -10.10 -4.98 -5.97
C ASN A 42 -10.25 -6.22 -5.09
N PHE A 43 -9.18 -6.65 -4.42
CA PHE A 43 -9.25 -7.80 -3.54
C PHE A 43 -8.12 -7.77 -2.49
N PRO A 44 -8.35 -7.12 -1.33
CA PRO A 44 -7.29 -6.84 -0.36
C PRO A 44 -6.69 -8.11 0.24
N PHE A 45 -7.50 -9.16 0.45
CA PHE A 45 -7.05 -10.41 1.07
C PHE A 45 -5.96 -11.14 0.27
N LYS A 46 -5.94 -10.97 -1.06
CA LYS A 46 -4.92 -11.58 -1.92
C LYS A 46 -3.51 -11.12 -1.58
N LEU A 47 -3.36 -9.88 -1.11
CA LEU A 47 -2.08 -9.32 -0.71
C LEU A 47 -1.90 -9.41 0.82
N VAL A 48 -2.93 -9.07 1.58
CA VAL A 48 -2.85 -8.98 3.05
C VAL A 48 -2.56 -10.33 3.70
N VAL A 49 -3.20 -11.42 3.27
CA VAL A 49 -3.04 -12.75 3.88
C VAL A 49 -1.63 -13.33 3.70
N PRO A 50 -1.04 -13.40 2.49
CA PRO A 50 0.33 -13.89 2.36
C PRO A 50 1.34 -12.98 3.06
N LEU A 51 1.11 -11.66 3.06
CA LEU A 51 1.98 -10.71 3.74
C LEU A 51 1.91 -10.87 5.26
N SER A 52 0.72 -11.12 5.82
CA SER A 52 0.57 -11.33 7.26
C SER A 52 1.24 -12.62 7.72
N VAL A 53 1.09 -13.73 6.97
CA VAL A 53 1.78 -15.00 7.25
C VAL A 53 3.29 -14.80 7.23
N LEU A 54 3.82 -14.09 6.22
CA LEU A 54 5.25 -13.79 6.13
C LEU A 54 5.72 -12.97 7.32
N ILE A 55 4.99 -11.91 7.69
CA ILE A 55 5.30 -11.07 8.85
C ILE A 55 5.26 -11.92 10.13
N THR A 56 4.27 -12.77 10.33
CA THR A 56 4.18 -13.65 11.50
C THR A 56 5.38 -14.59 11.61
N ILE A 57 5.81 -15.21 10.51
CA ILE A 57 6.99 -16.09 10.49
C ILE A 57 8.26 -15.29 10.86
N LEU A 58 8.44 -14.11 10.27
CA LEU A 58 9.59 -13.24 10.55
C LEU A 58 9.59 -12.77 12.01
N SER A 59 8.44 -12.31 12.51
CA SER A 59 8.27 -11.93 13.91
C SER A 59 8.54 -13.09 14.85
N PHE A 60 8.04 -14.28 14.56
CA PHE A 60 8.30 -15.46 15.38
C PHE A 60 9.80 -15.78 15.46
N GLY A 61 10.52 -15.73 14.33
CA GLY A 61 11.97 -15.94 14.31
C GLY A 61 12.75 -14.89 15.11
N LEU A 62 12.40 -13.62 14.95
CA LEU A 62 13.09 -12.51 15.64
C LEU A 62 12.78 -12.49 17.15
N PHE A 63 11.50 -12.57 17.52
CA PHE A 63 11.08 -12.49 18.92
C PHE A 63 11.34 -13.79 19.68
N GLY A 64 11.32 -14.95 19.02
CA GLY A 64 11.69 -16.22 19.66
C GLY A 64 13.11 -16.18 20.23
N ILE A 65 14.07 -15.63 19.46
CA ILE A 65 15.45 -15.46 19.91
C ILE A 65 15.52 -14.48 21.10
N LEU A 66 14.75 -13.39 21.06
CA LEU A 66 14.71 -12.42 22.16
C LEU A 66 14.16 -13.04 23.44
N ILE A 67 13.07 -13.81 23.36
CA ILE A 67 12.46 -14.50 24.50
C ILE A 67 13.46 -15.47 25.12
N ILE A 68 14.14 -16.29 24.30
CA ILE A 68 15.16 -17.23 24.78
C ILE A 68 16.26 -16.48 25.52
N ARG A 69 16.79 -15.39 24.95
CA ARG A 69 17.84 -14.59 25.59
C ARG A 69 17.40 -13.99 26.92
N VAL A 70 16.18 -13.45 27.00
CA VAL A 70 15.63 -12.90 28.25
C VAL A 70 15.52 -13.99 29.32
N VAL A 71 14.97 -15.16 28.95
CA VAL A 71 14.85 -16.30 29.87
C VAL A 71 16.21 -16.79 30.34
N THR A 72 17.19 -16.91 29.44
CA THR A 72 18.56 -17.32 29.81
C THR A 72 19.20 -16.33 30.78
N ILE A 73 19.06 -15.02 30.56
CA ILE A 73 19.57 -14.00 31.48
C ILE A 73 18.88 -14.12 32.85
N LEU A 74 17.57 -14.29 32.88
CA LEU A 74 16.83 -14.50 34.13
C LEU A 74 17.28 -15.77 34.86
N GLN A 75 17.50 -16.87 34.14
CA GLN A 75 17.98 -18.14 34.70
C GLN A 75 19.40 -18.06 35.27
N PHE A 76 20.26 -17.18 34.76
CA PHE A 76 21.56 -16.90 35.39
C PHE A 76 21.46 -16.04 36.66
N GLY A 77 20.32 -15.37 36.87
CA GLY A 77 20.07 -14.52 38.03
C GLY A 77 19.37 -15.22 39.21
N PHE A 78 18.84 -16.42 39.01
CA PHE A 78 18.24 -17.29 40.04
C PHE A 78 19.14 -18.48 40.32
#